data_AF-A0A6C2U359-F1
#
_entry.id   AF-A0A6C2U359-F1
#
_cell.length_a   1.000
_cell.length_b   1.000
_cell.length_c   1.000
_cell.angle_alpha   90.00
_cell.angle_beta   90.00
_cell.angle_gamma   90.00
#
_symmetry.space_group_name_H-M   'P 1'
#
loop_
_entity.id
_entity.type
_entity.pdbx_description
1 polymer ?
#
loop_
_entity_poly.entity_id
_entity_poly.type
_entity_poly.pdbx_seq_one_letter_code
_entity_poly.pdbx_strand_id
1 'polypeptide(L)' 'MTGGCTKQACSYRDFVSKDSNEDVEIVGISGDSPQSLKYFQQAEGLNFTLLSVQQGLLYLRCWPSLVKD' A
#
# COMPACT_ATOMS: atom_id res chain seq x y z
N MET A 1 3.92 -5.36 13.44
CA MET A 1 4.11 -3.89 13.63
C MET A 1 5.54 -3.62 14.03
N THR A 2 6.35 -3.14 13.10
CA THR A 2 7.75 -2.75 13.34
C THR A 2 7.89 -1.27 13.04
N GLY A 3 8.67 -0.53 13.85
CA GLY A 3 8.73 0.94 13.77
C GLY A 3 9.03 1.50 12.37
N GLY A 4 9.90 0.84 11.59
CA GLY A 4 10.21 1.25 10.21
C GLY A 4 8.99 1.19 9.27
N CYS A 5 8.38 0.01 9.15
CA CYS A 5 7.20 -0.19 8.29
C CYS A 5 6.02 0.72 8.68
N THR A 6 5.78 0.92 9.99
CA THR A 6 4.74 1.84 10.45
C THR A 6 5.02 3.28 9.98
N LYS A 7 6.26 3.77 10.15
CA LYS A 7 6.62 5.12 9.72
C LYS A 7 6.46 5.31 8.22
N GLN A 8 6.85 4.32 7.42
CA GLN A 8 6.67 4.35 5.96
C GLN A 8 5.19 4.38 5.57
N ALA A 9 4.37 3.47 6.10
CA ALA A 9 2.93 3.42 5.80
C ALA A 9 2.21 4.73 6.17
N CYS A 10 2.50 5.30 7.33
CA CYS A 10 1.94 6.59 7.76
C CYS A 10 2.36 7.74 6.84
N SER A 11 3.61 7.75 6.34
CA SER A 11 4.04 8.79 5.39
C SER A 11 3.27 8.75 4.06
N TYR A 12 2.94 7.56 3.55
CA TYR A 12 2.11 7.41 2.36
C TYR A 12 0.64 7.79 2.61
N ARG A 13 0.08 7.44 3.78
CA ARG A 13 -1.26 7.90 4.19
C ARG A 13 -1.36 9.43 4.16
N ASP A 14 -0.34 10.10 4.72
CA ASP A 14 -0.29 11.55 4.80
C ASP A 14 -0.04 12.20 3.43
N PHE A 15 0.67 11.51 2.52
CA PHE A 15 0.87 11.93 1.13
C PHE A 15 -0.44 11.88 0.33
N VAL A 16 -1.17 10.75 0.35
CA VAL A 16 -2.47 10.60 -0.35
C VAL A 16 -3.47 11.67 0.09
N SER A 17 -3.45 12.02 1.37
CA SER A 17 -4.34 13.04 1.92
C SER A 17 -4.01 14.47 1.43
N LYS A 18 -2.79 14.69 0.93
CA LYS A 18 -2.30 16.00 0.46
C LYS A 18 -2.34 16.13 -1.06
N ASP A 19 -2.07 15.06 -1.79
CA ASP A 19 -1.93 15.06 -3.25
C ASP A 19 -2.77 13.94 -3.89
N SER A 20 -4.08 14.12 -3.91
CA SER A 20 -5.01 13.22 -4.61
C SER A 20 -5.11 13.50 -6.12
N ASN A 21 -4.25 14.37 -6.67
CA ASN A 21 -4.30 14.86 -8.05
C ASN A 21 -3.35 14.13 -9.02
N GLU A 22 -2.62 13.11 -8.57
CA GLU A 22 -1.86 12.24 -9.46
C GLU A 22 -2.71 11.01 -9.83
N ASP A 23 -2.62 10.56 -11.09
CA ASP A 23 -3.24 9.31 -11.59
C ASP A 23 -2.51 8.06 -11.01
N VAL A 24 -2.31 8.03 -9.70
CA VAL A 24 -1.50 7.06 -8.98
C VAL A 24 -2.29 6.48 -7.81
N GLU A 25 -2.30 5.16 -7.71
CA GLU A 25 -2.87 4.42 -6.58
C GLU A 25 -1.76 3.85 -5.70
N ILE A 26 -1.91 3.99 -4.38
CA ILE A 26 -1.01 3.37 -3.41
C ILE A 26 -1.57 2.02 -2.97
N VAL A 27 -0.74 0.97 -3.07
CA VAL A 27 -1.06 -0.37 -2.58
C VAL A 27 0.11 -0.87 -1.73
N GLY A 28 -0.15 -1.16 -0.46
CA GLY A 28 0.84 -1.79 0.43
C GLY A 28 0.80 -3.31 0.31
N ILE A 29 1.95 -3.97 0.27
CA ILE A 29 2.04 -5.44 0.15
C ILE A 29 2.83 -5.98 1.34
N SER A 30 2.30 -7.04 1.97
CA SER A 30 2.98 -7.71 3.08
C SER A 30 2.75 -9.23 3.05
N GLY A 31 3.70 -9.97 3.62
CA GLY A 31 3.53 -11.39 3.94
C GLY A 31 2.64 -11.65 5.15
N ASP A 32 2.24 -10.60 5.88
CA ASP A 32 1.35 -10.70 7.03
C ASP A 32 -0.05 -11.20 6.63
N SER A 33 -0.76 -11.82 7.57
CA SER A 33 -2.11 -12.32 7.32
C SER A 33 -3.12 -11.19 7.04
N PRO A 34 -4.22 -11.46 6.30
CA PRO A 34 -5.26 -10.46 6.07
C PRO A 34 -5.81 -9.89 7.37
N GLN A 35 -5.94 -10.73 8.40
CA GLN A 35 -6.40 -10.31 9.71
C GLN A 35 -5.41 -9.33 10.37
N SER A 36 -4.10 -9.63 10.32
CA SER A 36 -3.07 -8.74 10.87
C SER A 36 -3.00 -7.41 10.12
N LEU A 37 -3.12 -7.44 8.79
CA LEU A 37 -3.16 -6.23 7.97
C LEU A 37 -4.40 -5.37 8.24
N LYS A 38 -5.56 -5.99 8.45
CA LYS A 38 -6.78 -5.28 8.84
C LYS A 38 -6.61 -4.56 10.18
N TYR A 39 -6.00 -5.22 11.17
CA TYR A 39 -5.69 -4.58 12.45
C TYR A 39 -4.71 -3.42 12.27
N PHE A 40 -3.65 -3.61 11.48
CA PHE A 40 -2.66 -2.56 11.21
C PHE A 40 -3.29 -1.34 10.51
N GLN A 41 -4.11 -1.59 9.48
CA GLN A 41 -4.85 -0.55 8.77
C GLN A 41 -5.74 0.27 9.71
N GLN A 42 -6.45 -0.40 10.62
CA GLN A 42 -7.30 0.27 11.60
C GLN A 42 -6.48 1.03 12.66
N ALA A 43 -5.43 0.42 13.19
CA ALA A 43 -4.61 0.99 14.25
C ALA A 43 -3.90 2.28 13.80
N GLU A 44 -3.42 2.32 12.55
CA GLU A 44 -2.69 3.47 12.00
C GLU A 44 -3.56 4.36 11.11
N GLY A 45 -4.86 4.08 10.99
CA GLY A 45 -5.79 4.85 10.16
C GLY A 45 -5.36 4.95 8.68
N LEU A 46 -4.83 3.87 8.11
CA LEU A 46 -4.34 3.88 6.72
C LEU A 46 -5.51 3.93 5.74
N ASN A 47 -5.41 4.82 4.76
CA ASN A 47 -6.46 5.15 3.79
C ASN A 47 -6.22 4.54 2.39
N PHE A 48 -5.42 3.48 2.31
CA PHE A 48 -5.07 2.80 1.06
C PHE A 48 -5.13 1.28 1.20
N THR A 49 -5.13 0.57 0.06
CA THR A 49 -5.30 -0.88 0.00
C THR A 49 -4.06 -1.63 0.52
N LEU A 50 -4.27 -2.68 1.33
CA LEU A 50 -3.22 -3.59 1.77
C LEU A 50 -3.46 -5.00 1.23
N LEU A 51 -2.46 -5.58 0.57
CA LEU A 51 -2.47 -6.93 0.02
C LEU A 51 -1.65 -7.89 0.91
N SER A 52 -2.29 -8.97 1.34
CA SER A 52 -1.64 -10.10 1.99
C SER A 52 -1.17 -11.12 0.94
N VAL A 53 0.11 -11.45 0.94
CA VAL A 53 0.69 -12.44 0.01
C VAL A 53 1.42 -13.52 0.81
N GLN A 54 0.75 -14.65 1.04
CA GLN A 54 1.22 -15.66 1.99
C GLN A 54 2.19 -16.71 1.46
N GLN A 55 2.44 -16.77 0.14
CA GLN A 55 3.49 -17.57 -0.50
C GLN A 55 3.34 -17.40 -2.02
N GLY A 56 4.26 -16.68 -2.64
CA GLY A 56 4.24 -16.45 -4.09
C GLY A 56 5.12 -15.27 -4.51
N LEU A 57 5.42 -15.22 -5.80
CA LEU A 57 6.04 -14.05 -6.43
C LEU A 57 4.93 -13.14 -6.95
N LEU A 58 4.91 -11.89 -6.47
CA LEU A 58 4.11 -10.86 -7.10
C LEU A 58 4.86 -10.38 -8.35
N TYR A 59 4.27 -10.56 -9.52
CA TYR A 59 4.82 -10.03 -10.77
C TYR A 59 4.08 -8.74 -11.14
N LEU A 60 4.70 -7.60 -10.88
CA LEU A 60 4.21 -6.31 -11.35
C LEU A 60 4.70 -6.10 -12.79
N ARG A 61 3.75 -6.06 -13.74
CA ARG A 61 4.03 -5.68 -15.12
C ARG A 61 3.40 -4.31 -15.37
N CYS A 62 4.22 -3.35 -15.80
CA CYS A 62 3.70 -2.09 -16.30
C CYS A 62 2.83 -2.38 -17.53
N TRP A 63 1.56 -1.97 -17.49
CA TRP A 63 0.65 -2.14 -18.61
C TRP A 63 1.02 -1.14 -19.72
N PRO A 64 1.40 -1.59 -20.94
CA PRO A 64 1.95 -0.70 -21.96
C PRO A 64 0.99 0.42 -22.42
N SER A 65 -0.33 0.23 -22.27
CA SER A 65 -1.33 1.17 -22.80
C SER A 65 -1.57 2.43 -21.97
N LEU A 66 -0.85 2.63 -20.86
CA LEU A 66 -1.01 3.81 -19.98
C LEU A 66 0.20 4.75 -19.95
N VAL A 67 1.25 4.47 -20.72
CA VAL A 67 2.26 5.50 -21.04
C VAL A 67 1.69 6.33 -22.18
N LYS A 68 1.00 7.43 -21.86
CA LYS A 68 0.79 8.49 -22.83
C LYS A 68 2.15 9.18 -23.01
N ASP A 69 2.59 9.28 -24.26
CA ASP A 69 3.77 10.05 -24.66
C ASP A 69 3.75 11.49 -24.11
#